data_AF-A0A7S3IX86-F1
#
_entry.id   AF-A0A7S3IX86-F1
#
_cell.length_a   1.000
_cell.length_b   1.000
_cell.length_c   1.000
_cell.angle_alpha   90.00
_cell.angle_beta   90.00
_cell.angle_gamma   90.00
#
_symmetry.space_group_name_H-M   'P 1'
#
loop_
_entity.id
_entity.type
_entity.pdbx_description
1 polymer ?
#
loop_
_entity_poly.entity_id
_entity_poly.type
_entity_poly.pdbx_seq_one_letter_code
_entity_poly.pdbx_strand_id
1 'polypeptide(L)'
;TWSTGTNFQQMDFYFENADLSDSSRRKAIIHVSLDADLPVVRVDFDLNSLPYNELTGFEVVAQFKVDNFNQSSTFWTDSNGMEMQERHLNYRPTWDLQANYNDSLQNVTANYFPINSAISMKDGDMQFTVMNDRPQAGSSLEAGKIEFMQNRR
;
A
#
# COMPACT_ATOMS: atom_id res chain seq x y z
N THR A 1 -3.00 -4.28 28.00
CA THR A 1 -1.99 -5.15 28.63
C THR A 1 -0.78 -5.13 27.73
N TRP A 2 0.25 -4.36 28.11
CA TRP A 2 1.47 -4.23 27.32
C TRP A 2 2.38 -5.39 27.69
N SER A 3 2.66 -6.29 26.73
CA SER A 3 3.65 -7.35 26.94
C SER A 3 5.05 -6.74 26.81
N THR A 4 5.78 -6.75 27.93
CA THR A 4 7.21 -6.49 27.97
C THR A 4 7.94 -7.74 27.48
N GLY A 5 8.10 -7.86 26.17
CA GLY A 5 8.97 -8.85 25.52
C GLY A 5 10.37 -8.27 25.27
N THR A 6 11.39 -8.99 25.72
CA THR A 6 12.77 -8.52 25.97
C THR A 6 13.66 -8.32 24.73
N ASN A 7 13.11 -8.26 23.52
CA ASN A 7 13.85 -7.97 22.28
C ASN A 7 12.94 -7.28 21.25
N PHE A 8 12.50 -6.06 21.57
CA PHE A 8 11.79 -5.22 20.63
C PHE A 8 12.80 -4.36 19.87
N GLN A 9 13.07 -4.69 18.61
CA GLN A 9 13.79 -3.78 17.72
C GLN A 9 12.75 -2.88 17.05
N GLN A 10 12.73 -1.61 17.46
CA GLN A 10 11.90 -0.56 16.87
C GLN A 10 12.77 0.39 16.06
N MET A 11 12.33 0.76 14.86
CA MET A 11 12.95 1.81 14.07
C MET A 11 11.89 2.84 13.67
N ASP A 12 12.24 4.11 13.88
CA ASP A 12 11.36 5.24 13.55
C ASP A 12 11.93 6.01 12.37
N PHE A 13 11.14 6.18 11.32
CA PHE A 13 11.49 6.97 10.15
C PHE A 13 10.67 8.25 10.12
N TYR A 14 11.35 9.38 9.93
CA TYR A 14 10.75 10.70 9.85
C TYR A 14 10.82 11.21 8.41
N PHE A 15 9.66 11.48 7.82
CA PHE A 15 9.55 12.08 6.50
C PHE A 15 8.96 13.47 6.65
N GLU A 16 9.69 14.47 6.17
CA GLU A 16 9.26 15.87 6.13
C GLU A 16 9.63 16.47 4.77
N ASN A 17 8.85 17.45 4.30
CA ASN A 17 9.18 18.20 3.09
C ASN A 17 10.43 19.07 3.34
N ALA A 18 11.33 19.15 2.36
CA ALA A 18 12.57 19.93 2.45
C ALA A 18 12.34 21.45 2.45
N ASP A 19 11.18 21.91 1.96
CA ASP A 19 10.86 23.33 1.92
C ASP A 19 10.32 23.83 3.26
N LEU A 20 11.23 24.34 4.10
CA LEU A 20 10.95 24.87 5.44
C LEU A 20 10.06 26.13 5.44
N SER A 21 9.82 26.73 4.27
CA SER A 21 8.95 27.90 4.11
C SER A 21 7.46 27.53 3.97
N ASP A 22 7.16 26.27 3.67
CA ASP A 22 5.81 25.78 3.51
C ASP A 22 5.20 25.43 4.89
N SER A 23 4.25 26.26 5.33
CA SER A 23 3.44 25.99 6.53
C SER A 23 2.62 24.70 6.42
N SER A 24 2.50 24.13 5.21
CA SER A 24 1.85 22.86 4.92
C SER A 24 2.78 21.67 5.22
N ARG A 25 3.14 21.53 6.50
CA ARG A 25 4.04 20.47 6.97
C ARG A 25 3.45 19.08 6.74
N ARG A 26 3.84 18.44 5.64
CA ARG A 26 3.62 17.02 5.40
C ARG A 26 4.62 16.25 6.24
N LYS A 27 4.14 15.63 7.31
CA LYS A 27 4.96 14.82 8.20
C LYS A 27 4.38 13.42 8.32
N ALA A 28 5.23 12.42 8.13
CA ALA A 28 4.93 11.03 8.44
C ALA A 28 5.99 10.48 9.39
N ILE A 29 5.53 9.74 10.39
CA ILE A 29 6.37 8.93 11.27
C ILE A 29 6.01 7.48 11.01
N ILE A 30 7.00 6.65 10.70
CA ILE A 30 6.79 5.22 10.47
C ILE A 30 7.52 4.45 11.56
N HIS A 31 6.77 3.64 12.30
CA HIS A 31 7.32 2.73 13.31
C HIS A 31 7.39 1.32 12.71
N VAL A 32 8.60 0.75 12.68
CA VAL A 32 8.82 -0.63 12.22
C VAL A 32 9.24 -1.47 13.41
N SER A 33 8.57 -2.60 13.61
CA SER A 33 8.88 -3.54 14.69
C SER A 33 8.80 -4.99 14.24
N LEU A 34 9.57 -5.85 14.90
CA LEU A 34 9.49 -7.30 14.74
C LEU A 34 8.62 -7.87 15.85
N ASP A 35 7.64 -8.69 15.50
CA ASP A 35 6.85 -9.42 16.48
C ASP A 35 7.70 -10.55 17.08
N ALA A 36 7.58 -10.76 18.40
CA ALA A 36 8.38 -11.74 19.12
C ALA A 36 7.86 -13.18 18.95
N ASP A 37 6.55 -13.31 18.73
CA ASP A 37 5.83 -14.58 18.70
C ASP A 37 5.44 -14.99 17.26
N LEU A 38 5.27 -14.00 16.38
CA LEU A 38 4.87 -14.19 14.99
C LEU A 38 6.01 -13.84 14.02
N PRO A 39 6.22 -14.60 12.93
CA PRO A 39 7.22 -14.29 11.91
C PRO A 39 6.74 -13.17 10.99
N VAL A 40 6.40 -12.02 11.55
CA VAL A 40 5.84 -10.86 10.84
C VAL A 40 6.58 -9.59 11.21
N VAL A 41 6.67 -8.68 10.25
CA VAL A 41 7.11 -7.30 10.47
C VAL A 41 5.86 -6.44 10.61
N ARG A 42 5.76 -5.70 11.71
CA ARG A 42 4.69 -4.73 11.93
C ARG A 42 5.18 -3.34 11.53
N VAL A 43 4.36 -2.64 10.76
CA VAL A 43 4.63 -1.27 10.31
C VAL A 43 3.42 -0.40 10.67
N ASP A 44 3.63 0.56 11.58
CA ASP A 44 2.60 1.53 11.98
C ASP A 44 2.91 2.89 11.33
N PHE A 45 1.86 3.55 10.83
CA PHE A 45 1.96 4.84 10.13
C PHE A 45 1.25 5.95 10.91
N ASP A 46 2.02 6.93 11.38
CA ASP A 46 1.51 8.15 12.01
C ASP A 46 1.62 9.31 11.02
N LEU A 47 0.48 9.72 10.46
CA LEU A 47 0.38 10.81 9.51
C LEU A 47 -0.16 12.07 10.18
N ASN A 48 0.56 13.18 10.01
CA ASN A 48 0.01 14.49 10.34
C ASN A 48 -1.09 14.90 9.34
N SER A 49 -1.84 15.95 9.70
CA SER A 49 -2.84 16.52 8.81
C SER A 49 -2.24 16.89 7.46
N LEU A 50 -2.93 16.51 6.38
CA LEU A 50 -2.56 16.91 5.04
C LEU A 50 -2.77 18.43 4.85
N PRO A 51 -1.91 19.07 4.03
CA PRO A 51 -2.07 20.46 3.63
C PRO A 51 -3.51 20.79 3.26
N TYR A 52 -3.97 21.97 3.68
CA TYR A 52 -5.21 22.51 3.14
C TYR A 52 -4.88 23.51 2.04
N ASN A 53 -5.21 23.15 0.81
CA ASN A 53 -5.18 24.04 -0.34
C ASN A 53 -6.46 23.76 -1.15
N GLU A 54 -7.30 24.77 -1.35
CA GLU A 54 -8.59 24.63 -2.05
C GLU A 54 -8.45 24.17 -3.50
N LEU A 55 -7.26 24.31 -4.10
CA LEU A 55 -7.01 24.03 -5.51
C LEU A 55 -6.21 22.74 -5.75
N THR A 56 -5.83 21.98 -4.73
CA THR A 56 -5.01 20.78 -4.90
C THR A 56 -5.36 19.70 -3.88
N GLY A 57 -5.78 18.54 -4.39
CA GLY A 57 -5.98 17.33 -3.58
C GLY A 57 -4.69 16.55 -3.39
N PHE A 58 -4.58 15.85 -2.27
CA PHE A 58 -3.44 15.00 -1.93
C PHE A 58 -3.89 13.58 -1.65
N GLU A 59 -3.11 12.62 -2.14
CA GLU A 59 -3.26 11.19 -1.82
C GLU A 59 -1.92 10.69 -1.29
N VAL A 60 -1.93 10.12 -0.09
CA VAL A 60 -0.75 9.55 0.56
C VAL A 60 -0.83 8.05 0.46
N VAL A 61 0.19 7.46 -0.14
CA VAL A 61 0.33 6.02 -0.32
C VAL A 61 1.55 5.51 0.44
N ALA A 62 1.40 4.38 1.11
CA ALA A 62 2.51 3.60 1.64
C ALA A 62 2.87 2.53 0.60
N GLN A 63 4.12 2.49 0.18
CA GLN A 63 4.61 1.54 -0.83
C GLN A 63 5.64 0.60 -0.21
N PHE A 64 5.39 -0.70 -0.33
CA PHE A 64 6.29 -1.77 0.05
C PHE A 64 6.94 -2.33 -1.21
N LYS A 65 8.27 -2.47 -1.20
CA LYS A 65 9.05 -2.94 -2.33
C LYS A 65 9.88 -4.15 -1.93
N VAL A 66 9.83 -5.19 -2.76
CA VAL A 66 10.74 -6.33 -2.72
C VAL A 66 11.64 -6.26 -3.95
N ASP A 67 12.95 -6.23 -3.72
CA ASP A 67 13.92 -6.18 -4.82
C ASP A 67 14.00 -7.55 -5.52
N ASN A 68 14.20 -7.52 -6.84
CA ASN A 68 14.29 -8.71 -7.70
C ASN A 68 13.08 -9.65 -7.59
N PHE A 69 11.87 -9.08 -7.55
CA PHE A 69 10.60 -9.81 -7.47
C PHE A 69 9.77 -9.55 -8.73
N ASN A 70 9.34 -10.60 -9.42
CA ASN A 70 8.53 -10.51 -10.63
C ASN A 70 7.26 -11.37 -10.54
N GLN A 71 6.15 -10.72 -10.22
CA GLN A 71 4.82 -11.33 -10.14
C GLN A 71 4.08 -11.43 -11.48
N SER A 72 4.75 -11.17 -12.60
CA SER A 72 4.15 -11.19 -13.95
C SER A 72 2.87 -10.33 -14.05
N SER A 73 2.87 -9.16 -13.42
CA SER A 73 1.73 -8.23 -13.35
C SER A 73 0.46 -8.79 -12.68
N THR A 74 0.58 -9.88 -11.92
CA THR A 74 -0.51 -10.53 -11.20
C THR A 74 -0.37 -10.34 -9.70
N PHE A 75 -1.46 -9.99 -9.04
CA PHE A 75 -1.54 -9.89 -7.58
C PHE A 75 -2.91 -10.36 -7.10
N TRP A 76 -3.05 -10.64 -5.82
CA TRP A 76 -4.29 -11.14 -5.23
C TRP A 76 -4.76 -10.22 -4.13
N THR A 77 -6.05 -9.96 -4.08
CA THR A 77 -6.69 -9.13 -3.04
C THR A 77 -7.84 -9.90 -2.42
N ASP A 78 -8.06 -9.79 -1.12
CA ASP A 78 -9.22 -10.42 -0.50
C ASP A 78 -10.56 -9.86 -1.03
N SER A 79 -11.61 -10.68 -0.95
CA SER A 79 -12.99 -10.26 -1.11
C SER A 79 -13.66 -10.27 0.26
N ASN A 80 -13.78 -9.09 0.88
CA ASN A 80 -14.36 -8.92 2.21
C ASN A 80 -13.72 -9.80 3.30
N GLY A 81 -12.40 -9.97 3.27
CA GLY A 81 -11.65 -10.80 4.21
C GLY A 81 -11.80 -12.31 3.99
N MET A 82 -12.38 -12.74 2.87
CA MET A 82 -12.59 -14.15 2.53
C MET A 82 -11.62 -14.61 1.43
N GLU A 83 -12.13 -15.03 0.27
CA GLU A 83 -11.34 -15.56 -0.83
C GLU A 83 -10.42 -14.50 -1.44
N MET A 84 -9.18 -14.89 -1.73
CA MET A 84 -8.23 -14.08 -2.48
C MET A 84 -8.55 -14.09 -3.97
N GLN A 85 -8.96 -12.95 -4.51
CA GLN A 85 -9.28 -12.76 -5.92
C GLN A 85 -8.04 -12.38 -6.72
N GLU A 86 -7.81 -13.07 -7.83
CA GLU A 86 -6.73 -12.76 -8.77
C GLU A 86 -7.00 -11.46 -9.53
N ARG A 87 -5.99 -10.60 -9.58
CA ARG A 87 -5.98 -9.31 -10.28
C ARG A 87 -4.81 -9.29 -11.25
N HIS A 88 -5.07 -8.85 -12.46
CA HIS A 88 -4.03 -8.57 -13.46
C HIS A 88 -4.04 -7.09 -13.78
N LEU A 89 -2.85 -6.49 -13.82
CA LEU A 89 -2.68 -5.08 -14.14
C LEU A 89 -3.27 -4.77 -15.52
N ASN A 90 -4.08 -3.72 -15.62
CA ASN A 90 -4.71 -3.25 -16.87
C ASN A 90 -5.54 -4.32 -17.60
N TYR A 91 -6.18 -5.23 -16.85
CA TYR A 91 -6.99 -6.28 -17.43
C TYR A 91 -8.37 -6.36 -16.78
N ARG A 92 -9.35 -6.82 -17.54
CA ARG A 92 -10.70 -7.15 -17.08
C ARG A 92 -11.15 -8.47 -17.71
N PRO A 93 -11.76 -9.39 -16.94
CA PRO A 93 -12.21 -10.67 -17.46
C PRO A 93 -13.47 -10.56 -18.33
N THR A 94 -14.30 -9.53 -18.11
CA THR A 94 -15.63 -9.43 -18.71
C THR A 94 -15.70 -8.54 -19.95
N TRP A 95 -14.72 -7.66 -20.17
CA TRP A 95 -14.73 -6.70 -21.28
C TRP A 95 -13.31 -6.22 -21.60
N ASP A 96 -13.10 -5.72 -22.81
CA ASP A 96 -11.80 -5.22 -23.27
C ASP A 96 -11.51 -3.83 -22.69
N LEU A 97 -10.57 -3.79 -21.75
CA LEU A 97 -10.13 -2.54 -21.11
C LEU A 97 -9.59 -1.54 -22.13
N GLN A 98 -8.82 -1.99 -23.13
CA GLN A 98 -8.17 -1.11 -24.11
C GLN A 98 -9.18 -0.41 -25.02
N ALA A 99 -10.29 -1.08 -25.35
CA ALA A 99 -11.35 -0.52 -26.19
C ALA A 99 -11.99 0.75 -25.59
N ASN A 100 -11.96 0.94 -24.26
CA ASN A 100 -12.52 2.12 -23.59
C ASN A 100 -11.45 3.10 -23.10
N TYR A 101 -10.18 2.72 -23.13
CA TYR A 101 -9.07 3.50 -22.56
C TYR A 101 -8.38 4.46 -23.54
N ASN A 102 -8.70 4.39 -24.83
CA ASN A 102 -8.23 5.38 -25.80
C ASN A 102 -8.69 6.82 -25.44
N ASP A 103 -9.73 6.96 -24.61
CA ASP A 103 -10.26 8.24 -24.15
C ASP A 103 -9.87 8.59 -22.69
N SER A 104 -9.20 7.69 -21.95
CA SER A 104 -8.87 7.93 -20.53
C SER A 104 -7.53 7.31 -20.12
N LEU A 105 -6.55 8.15 -19.77
CA LEU A 105 -5.22 7.74 -19.29
C LEU A 105 -5.20 7.27 -17.82
N GLN A 106 -6.31 6.70 -17.32
CA GLN A 106 -6.46 6.32 -15.91
C GLN A 106 -5.89 4.93 -15.60
N ASN A 107 -4.62 4.71 -15.93
CA ASN A 107 -3.90 3.44 -15.69
C ASN A 107 -3.66 3.16 -14.20
N VAL A 108 -3.57 4.20 -13.35
CA VAL A 108 -3.36 4.03 -11.91
C VAL A 108 -4.67 3.70 -11.21
N THR A 109 -5.67 4.57 -11.31
CA THR A 109 -6.91 4.49 -10.51
C THR A 109 -7.71 3.22 -10.77
N ALA A 110 -7.70 2.70 -12.01
CA ALA A 110 -8.43 1.48 -12.33
C ALA A 110 -7.76 0.19 -11.86
N ASN A 111 -6.52 0.25 -11.38
CA ASN A 111 -5.87 -0.92 -10.80
C ASN A 111 -5.90 -0.91 -9.27
N TYR A 112 -6.56 0.07 -8.65
CA TYR A 112 -6.83 0.06 -7.21
C TYR A 112 -8.04 -0.79 -6.88
N PHE A 113 -7.90 -1.63 -5.86
CA PHE A 113 -8.94 -2.53 -5.36
C PHE A 113 -9.14 -2.33 -3.84
N PRO A 114 -10.34 -2.61 -3.31
CA PRO A 114 -10.54 -2.65 -1.86
C PRO A 114 -9.80 -3.84 -1.27
N ILE A 115 -9.07 -3.60 -0.19
CA ILE A 115 -8.32 -4.60 0.58
C ILE A 115 -8.84 -4.49 2.01
N ASN A 116 -9.57 -5.50 2.46
CA ASN A 116 -10.12 -5.49 3.81
C ASN A 116 -9.21 -6.21 4.81
N SER A 117 -8.34 -7.10 4.34
CA SER A 117 -7.47 -7.90 5.18
C SER A 117 -6.06 -8.08 4.60
N ALA A 118 -5.92 -8.33 3.30
CA ALA A 118 -4.65 -8.69 2.71
C ALA A 118 -4.58 -8.50 1.20
N ILE A 119 -3.39 -8.13 0.75
CA ILE A 119 -2.96 -8.18 -0.65
C ILE A 119 -1.69 -9.02 -0.73
N SER A 120 -1.53 -9.80 -1.79
CA SER A 120 -0.34 -10.61 -2.00
C SER A 120 0.13 -10.60 -3.44
N MET A 121 1.42 -10.86 -3.62
CA MET A 121 2.06 -11.12 -4.90
C MET A 121 2.96 -12.35 -4.78
N LYS A 122 3.18 -13.05 -5.89
CA LYS A 122 3.93 -14.32 -5.94
C LYS A 122 4.94 -14.31 -7.07
N ASP A 123 6.14 -14.78 -6.79
CA ASP A 123 7.19 -15.03 -7.78
C ASP A 123 7.80 -16.42 -7.50
N GLY A 124 7.43 -17.40 -8.33
CA GLY A 124 7.73 -18.81 -8.09
C GLY A 124 7.17 -19.29 -6.74
N ASP A 125 8.05 -19.80 -5.89
CA ASP A 125 7.72 -20.29 -4.54
C ASP A 125 7.67 -19.17 -3.48
N MET A 126 8.09 -17.95 -3.84
CA MET A 126 8.13 -16.81 -2.92
C MET A 126 6.81 -16.04 -2.96
N GLN A 127 6.17 -15.88 -1.80
CA GLN A 127 4.97 -15.05 -1.63
C GLN A 127 5.28 -13.88 -0.71
N PHE A 128 4.90 -12.68 -1.16
CA PHE A 128 4.91 -11.49 -0.32
C PHE A 128 3.47 -11.04 -0.07
N THR A 129 3.09 -10.99 1.21
CA THR A 129 1.75 -10.60 1.65
C THR A 129 1.85 -9.41 2.59
N VAL A 130 1.02 -8.40 2.35
CA VAL A 130 0.85 -7.26 3.25
C VAL A 130 -0.58 -7.30 3.77
N MET A 131 -0.72 -7.21 5.08
CA MET A 131 -2.01 -7.16 5.78
C MET A 131 -2.25 -5.76 6.34
N ASN A 132 -3.52 -5.39 6.51
CA ASN A 132 -3.93 -4.10 7.04
C ASN A 132 -4.87 -4.23 8.24
N ASP A 133 -4.91 -3.18 9.06
CA ASP A 133 -5.73 -3.08 10.28
C ASP A 133 -7.17 -2.60 9.99
N ARG A 134 -7.39 -1.98 8.82
CA ARG A 134 -8.66 -1.44 8.37
C ARG A 134 -8.79 -1.54 6.85
N PRO A 135 -10.02 -1.54 6.29
CA PRO A 135 -10.21 -1.50 4.84
C PRO A 135 -9.52 -0.30 4.19
N GLN A 136 -8.71 -0.56 3.17
CA GLN A 136 -7.95 0.44 2.43
C GLN A 136 -8.01 0.13 0.93
N ALA A 137 -7.78 1.14 0.11
CA ALA A 137 -7.56 0.94 -1.31
C ALA A 137 -6.07 0.61 -1.54
N GLY A 138 -5.77 -0.36 -2.40
CA GLY A 138 -4.39 -0.67 -2.75
C GLY A 138 -4.23 -1.42 -4.06
N SER A 139 -2.98 -1.60 -4.47
CA SER A 139 -2.62 -2.17 -5.76
C SER A 139 -1.19 -2.71 -5.79
N SER A 140 -0.84 -3.37 -6.90
CA SER A 140 0.53 -3.67 -7.32
C SER A 140 0.73 -3.13 -8.74
N LEU A 141 1.13 -1.86 -8.85
CA LEU A 141 1.25 -1.16 -10.13
C LEU A 141 2.55 -1.48 -10.89
N GLU A 142 3.58 -1.95 -10.17
CA GLU A 142 4.88 -2.28 -10.71
C GLU A 142 5.38 -3.62 -10.16
N ALA A 143 6.35 -4.23 -10.85
CA ALA A 143 7.00 -5.45 -10.41
C ALA A 143 7.60 -5.28 -9.00
N GLY A 144 7.29 -6.23 -8.11
CA GLY A 144 7.81 -6.26 -6.75
C GLY A 144 7.26 -5.18 -5.82
N LYS A 145 6.19 -4.46 -6.19
CA LYS A 145 5.63 -3.39 -5.38
C LYS A 145 4.19 -3.67 -4.96
N ILE A 146 3.88 -3.39 -3.71
CA ILE A 146 2.52 -3.32 -3.17
C ILE A 146 2.32 -1.95 -2.55
N GLU A 147 1.18 -1.31 -2.80
CA GLU A 147 0.87 -0.01 -2.21
C GLU A 147 -0.53 0.08 -1.63
N PHE A 148 -0.65 0.89 -0.58
CA PHE A 148 -1.88 1.16 0.16
C PHE A 148 -2.10 2.65 0.31
N MET A 149 -3.30 3.12 0.02
CA MET A 149 -3.73 4.47 0.31
C MET A 149 -3.95 4.64 1.83
N GLN A 150 -3.16 5.51 2.45
CA GLN A 150 -3.19 5.78 3.88
C GLN A 150 -4.11 6.94 4.25
N ASN A 151 -4.09 8.01 3.45
CA ASN A 151 -4.93 9.19 3.65
C ASN A 151 -5.14 9.94 2.32
N ARG A 152 -6.24 10.68 2.21
CA ARG A 152 -6.55 11.56 1.08
C ARG A 152 -7.31 12.81 1.55
N ARG A 153 -7.04 13.97 0.96
CA ARG A 153 -7.70 15.24 1.29
C ARG A 153 -7.86 16.12 0.06
#